data_AF-A0A1Y5KGH5-F1
#
_entry.id   AF-A0A1Y5KGH5-F1
#
_cell.length_a   1.000
_cell.length_b   1.000
_cell.length_c   1.000
_cell.angle_alpha   90.00
_cell.angle_beta   90.00
_cell.angle_gamma   90.00
#
_symmetry.space_group_name_H-M   'P 1'
#
loop_
_entity.id
_entity.type
_entity.pdbx_description
1 polymer ?
#
loop_
_entity_poly.entity_id
_entity_poly.type
_entity_poly.pdbx_seq_one_letter_code
_entity_poly.pdbx_strand_id
1 'polypeptide(L)'
;MRVFSFEDQFDAFLQQQKKEASSRRLEMLERDLSGTIKMFREALWPIFQTFEGFILEYELVLPNGVHFFIDVFYAPFRFGFECEGFSAHAETISRDRFSFEKARIRHMLLSGCVYIPFSWDELDKKGLQCRDFVCELLRGYNDLNTLNSTLTPYEREAIRCALNLSRPVSVRDLCKSLGRKKDYVNKMIGSLLEKSVFQLTNVAYKRNRTFIVSQNAVDLIR
;
A
#
# COMPACT_ATOMS: atom_id res chain seq x y z
N MET A 1 -8.36 29.71 19.93
CA MET A 1 -8.05 28.86 18.77
C MET A 1 -9.34 28.12 18.42
N ARG A 2 -9.97 28.38 17.26
CA ARG A 2 -11.17 27.62 16.88
C ARG A 2 -10.73 26.19 16.56
N VAL A 3 -11.23 25.22 17.31
CA VAL A 3 -11.10 23.81 16.95
C VAL A 3 -12.22 23.55 15.94
N PHE A 4 -11.86 23.37 14.67
CA PHE A 4 -12.82 23.01 13.63
C PHE A 4 -13.24 21.56 13.81
N SER A 5 -14.54 21.28 13.68
CA SER A 5 -15.04 19.90 13.75
C SER A 5 -14.53 19.08 12.56
N PHE A 6 -14.71 17.76 12.63
CA PHE A 6 -14.43 16.89 11.48
C PHE A 6 -15.25 17.34 10.26
N GLU A 7 -16.51 17.70 10.47
CA GLU A 7 -17.44 18.13 9.43
C GLU A 7 -16.93 19.39 8.72
N ASP A 8 -16.54 20.42 9.47
CA ASP A 8 -16.02 21.67 8.90
C ASP A 8 -14.76 21.44 8.06
N GLN A 9 -13.86 20.58 8.56
CA GLN A 9 -12.60 20.27 7.86
C GLN A 9 -12.83 19.39 6.64
N PHE A 10 -13.75 18.43 6.72
CA PHE A 10 -14.13 17.58 5.59
C PHE A 10 -14.80 18.41 4.49
N ASP A 11 -15.69 19.34 4.84
CA ASP A 11 -16.33 20.22 3.87
C ASP A 11 -15.31 21.09 3.14
N ALA A 12 -14.36 21.69 3.88
CA ALA A 12 -13.27 22.46 3.29
C ALA A 12 -12.43 21.60 2.33
N PHE A 13 -12.08 20.38 2.75
CA PHE A 13 -11.36 19.41 1.94
C PHE A 13 -12.14 19.03 0.67
N LEU A 14 -13.43 18.70 0.79
CA LEU A 14 -14.29 18.35 -0.34
C LEU A 14 -14.38 19.50 -1.37
N GLN A 15 -14.53 20.74 -0.91
CA GLN A 15 -14.54 21.91 -1.80
C GLN A 15 -13.21 22.09 -2.53
N GLN A 16 -12.09 21.80 -1.87
CA GLN A 16 -10.79 21.76 -2.54
C GLN A 16 -10.75 20.66 -3.61
N GLN A 17 -11.15 19.43 -3.27
CA GLN A 17 -11.15 18.30 -4.20
C GLN A 17 -11.99 18.57 -5.45
N LYS A 18 -13.16 19.23 -5.30
CA LYS A 18 -14.03 19.62 -6.42
C LYS A 18 -13.38 20.65 -7.35
N LYS A 19 -12.66 21.64 -6.80
CA LYS A 19 -11.96 22.67 -7.61
C LYS A 19 -10.83 22.09 -8.46
N GLU A 20 -10.17 21.04 -7.97
CA GLU A 20 -9.05 20.37 -8.62
C GLU A 20 -9.50 19.20 -9.54
N ALA A 21 -10.80 18.87 -9.57
CA ALA A 21 -11.32 17.70 -10.25
C ALA A 21 -11.46 17.89 -11.78
N SER A 22 -11.21 16.81 -12.53
CA SER A 22 -11.64 16.68 -13.92
C SER A 22 -13.18 16.64 -13.98
N SER A 23 -13.79 16.90 -15.14
CA SER A 23 -15.26 16.90 -15.27
C SER A 23 -15.91 15.59 -14.82
N ARG A 24 -15.29 14.44 -15.11
CA ARG A 24 -15.82 13.13 -14.69
C ARG A 24 -15.66 12.89 -13.20
N ARG A 25 -14.52 13.27 -12.63
CA ARG A 25 -14.28 13.18 -11.20
C ARG A 25 -15.21 14.11 -10.42
N LEU A 26 -15.48 15.30 -10.95
CA LEU A 26 -16.43 16.24 -10.35
C LEU A 26 -17.83 15.63 -10.28
N GLU A 27 -18.28 14.96 -11.35
CA GLU A 27 -19.56 14.24 -11.36
C GLU A 27 -19.65 13.21 -10.22
N MET A 28 -18.56 12.49 -9.93
CA MET A 28 -18.52 11.54 -8.81
C MET A 28 -18.57 12.25 -7.45
N LEU A 29 -17.81 13.35 -7.28
CA LEU A 29 -17.79 14.14 -6.05
C LEU A 29 -19.11 14.88 -5.75
N GLU A 30 -20.02 14.96 -6.72
CA GLU A 30 -21.36 15.54 -6.58
C GLU A 30 -22.43 14.49 -6.25
N ARG A 31 -22.11 13.20 -6.29
CA ARG A 31 -23.00 12.11 -5.88
C ARG A 31 -23.07 11.99 -4.35
N ASP A 32 -23.81 10.99 -3.89
CA ASP A 32 -23.86 10.65 -2.47
C ASP A 32 -22.50 10.12 -2.00
N LEU A 33 -21.87 10.87 -1.09
CA LEU A 33 -20.59 10.54 -0.45
C LEU A 33 -20.78 9.98 0.96
N SER A 34 -21.98 9.52 1.33
CA SER A 34 -22.28 8.99 2.65
C SER A 34 -21.30 7.90 3.09
N GLY A 35 -20.90 7.01 2.17
CA GLY A 35 -19.92 5.94 2.41
C GLY A 35 -18.53 6.49 2.70
N THR A 36 -18.06 7.41 1.85
CA THR A 36 -16.80 8.13 2.01
C THR A 36 -16.73 8.88 3.34
N ILE A 37 -17.77 9.64 3.68
CA ILE A 37 -17.85 10.38 4.95
C ILE A 37 -17.81 9.42 6.14
N LYS A 38 -18.55 8.31 6.06
CA LYS A 38 -18.57 7.28 7.11
C LYS A 38 -17.20 6.64 7.29
N MET A 39 -16.53 6.29 6.19
CA MET A 39 -15.19 5.70 6.21
C MET A 39 -14.16 6.66 6.84
N PHE A 40 -14.22 7.94 6.51
CA PHE A 40 -13.38 8.93 7.18
C PHE A 40 -13.69 9.01 8.67
N ARG A 41 -14.97 9.21 9.03
CA ARG A 41 -15.39 9.37 10.42
C ARG A 41 -14.99 8.18 11.28
N GLU A 42 -15.21 6.97 10.77
CA GLU A 42 -15.09 5.74 11.56
C GLU A 42 -13.75 5.04 11.46
N ALA A 43 -13.00 5.16 10.36
CA ALA A 43 -11.76 4.42 10.18
C ALA A 43 -10.53 5.32 9.99
N LEU A 44 -10.62 6.37 9.17
CA LEU A 44 -9.43 7.13 8.75
C LEU A 44 -9.14 8.33 9.67
N TRP A 45 -10.11 9.23 9.85
CA TRP A 45 -9.93 10.48 10.62
C TRP A 45 -9.42 10.27 12.05
N PRO A 46 -9.92 9.28 12.83
CA PRO A 46 -9.42 9.02 14.18
C PRO A 46 -7.93 8.69 14.25
N ILE A 47 -7.33 8.24 13.14
CA ILE A 47 -5.93 7.80 13.06
C ILE A 47 -5.06 8.86 12.40
N PHE A 48 -5.50 9.39 11.25
CA PHE A 48 -4.71 10.33 10.47
C PHE A 48 -4.79 11.75 11.01
N GLN A 49 -5.97 12.21 11.46
CA GLN A 49 -6.22 13.59 11.91
C GLN A 49 -5.80 14.69 10.91
N THR A 50 -5.72 14.34 9.62
CA THR A 50 -5.42 15.24 8.51
C THR A 50 -6.02 14.67 7.23
N PHE A 51 -6.31 15.54 6.26
CA PHE A 51 -6.67 15.15 4.89
C PHE A 51 -5.48 15.22 3.92
N GLU A 52 -4.29 15.58 4.42
CA GLU A 52 -3.08 15.65 3.58
C GLU A 52 -2.75 14.28 2.97
N GLY A 53 -2.50 14.29 1.66
CA GLY A 53 -2.20 13.08 0.90
C GLY A 53 -3.44 12.28 0.46
N PHE A 54 -4.64 12.64 0.91
CA PHE A 54 -5.88 12.01 0.45
C PHE A 54 -6.42 12.67 -0.82
N ILE A 55 -6.94 11.84 -1.72
CA ILE A 55 -7.61 12.23 -2.96
C ILE A 55 -8.94 11.47 -3.01
N LEU A 56 -10.05 12.21 -3.05
CA LEU A 56 -11.38 11.60 -3.19
C LEU A 56 -11.66 11.20 -4.64
N GLU A 57 -12.41 10.12 -4.88
CA GLU A 57 -12.81 9.72 -6.23
C GLU A 57 -11.60 9.66 -7.19
N TYR A 58 -10.55 8.92 -6.79
CA TYR A 58 -9.32 8.87 -7.55
C TYR A 58 -9.50 8.07 -8.84
N GLU A 59 -9.25 8.71 -9.97
CA GLU A 59 -9.51 8.16 -11.30
C GLU A 59 -8.41 7.19 -11.75
N LEU A 60 -8.82 5.98 -12.14
CA LEU A 60 -8.00 5.00 -12.84
C LEU A 60 -8.64 4.60 -14.16
N VAL A 61 -7.82 4.21 -15.14
CA VAL A 61 -8.26 3.88 -16.50
C VAL A 61 -7.85 2.47 -16.84
N LEU A 62 -8.83 1.60 -17.06
CA LEU A 62 -8.60 0.24 -17.53
C LEU A 62 -7.96 0.24 -18.94
N PRO A 63 -7.27 -0.83 -19.36
CA PRO A 63 -6.63 -0.91 -20.68
C PRO A 63 -7.59 -0.73 -21.87
N ASN A 64 -8.88 -0.97 -21.67
CA ASN A 64 -9.93 -0.77 -22.67
C ASN A 64 -10.48 0.68 -22.69
N GLY A 65 -9.87 1.61 -21.94
CA GLY A 65 -10.28 3.01 -21.86
C GLY A 65 -11.45 3.27 -20.90
N VAL A 66 -11.95 2.26 -20.18
CA VAL A 66 -13.02 2.46 -19.20
C VAL A 66 -12.44 3.06 -17.92
N HIS A 67 -13.04 4.18 -17.50
CA HIS A 67 -12.67 4.88 -16.28
C HIS A 67 -13.40 4.28 -15.08
N PHE A 68 -12.72 4.19 -13.94
CA PHE A 68 -13.32 3.92 -12.64
C PHE A 68 -12.67 4.77 -11.56
N PHE A 69 -13.38 4.96 -10.47
CA PHE A 69 -12.97 5.83 -9.38
C PHE A 69 -12.80 5.00 -8.10
N ILE A 70 -11.91 5.45 -7.23
CA ILE A 70 -11.68 4.91 -5.89
C ILE A 70 -12.19 5.94 -4.90
N ASP A 71 -13.07 5.57 -3.98
CA ASP A 71 -13.71 6.49 -3.04
C ASP A 71 -12.68 7.38 -2.33
N VAL A 72 -11.64 6.77 -1.75
CA VAL A 72 -10.56 7.48 -1.05
C VAL A 72 -9.20 6.88 -1.37
N PHE A 73 -8.32 7.67 -1.99
CA PHE A 73 -6.96 7.28 -2.30
C PHE A 73 -5.95 8.03 -1.44
N TYR A 74 -5.09 7.32 -0.69
CA TYR A 74 -3.98 7.90 0.04
C TYR A 74 -2.68 7.78 -0.79
N ALA A 75 -2.26 8.91 -1.36
CA ALA A 75 -1.16 8.96 -2.32
C ALA A 75 0.20 8.47 -1.79
N PRO A 76 0.63 8.79 -0.54
CA PRO A 76 1.95 8.40 -0.06
C PRO A 76 2.24 6.89 -0.10
N PHE A 77 1.23 6.06 0.16
CA PHE A 77 1.35 4.59 0.10
C PHE A 77 0.48 3.94 -0.97
N ARG A 78 -0.18 4.73 -1.82
CA ARG A 78 -1.11 4.28 -2.86
C ARG A 78 -2.21 3.37 -2.31
N PHE A 79 -2.75 3.70 -1.15
CA PHE A 79 -3.88 2.96 -0.57
C PHE A 79 -5.17 3.40 -1.24
N GLY A 80 -5.94 2.46 -1.78
CA GLY A 80 -7.27 2.70 -2.30
C GLY A 80 -8.30 2.10 -1.36
N PHE A 81 -8.91 2.96 -0.54
CA PHE A 81 -9.99 2.60 0.36
C PHE A 81 -11.34 2.74 -0.36
N GLU A 82 -12.19 1.73 -0.26
CA GLU A 82 -13.56 1.73 -0.77
C GLU A 82 -14.55 1.42 0.35
N CYS A 83 -15.76 2.00 0.26
CA CYS A 83 -16.88 1.66 1.12
C CYS A 83 -17.97 0.92 0.33
N GLU A 84 -18.00 -0.40 0.44
CA GLU A 84 -18.95 -1.27 -0.24
C GLU A 84 -20.26 -1.40 0.56
N GLY A 85 -21.37 -0.98 -0.04
CA GLY A 85 -22.70 -1.21 0.53
C GLY A 85 -23.16 -2.66 0.31
N PHE A 86 -23.69 -3.31 1.36
CA PHE A 86 -24.43 -4.56 1.17
C PHE A 86 -25.85 -4.23 0.71
N SER A 87 -26.12 -4.40 -0.58
CA SER A 87 -27.50 -4.38 -1.08
C SER A 87 -28.07 -5.80 -1.07
N ALA A 88 -29.37 -5.95 -0.79
CA ALA A 88 -30.11 -7.20 -1.01
C ALA A 88 -30.05 -7.68 -2.49
N HIS A 89 -29.48 -6.85 -3.37
CA HIS A 89 -29.24 -7.08 -4.78
C HIS A 89 -27.84 -7.63 -5.08
N ALA A 90 -27.03 -7.97 -4.07
CA ALA A 90 -25.78 -8.69 -4.26
C ALA A 90 -25.99 -10.00 -5.03
N GLU A 91 -27.15 -10.65 -4.85
CA GLU A 91 -27.58 -11.82 -5.64
C GLU A 91 -28.00 -11.47 -7.08
N THR A 92 -28.38 -10.21 -7.34
CA THR A 92 -28.85 -9.71 -8.64
C THR A 92 -27.80 -8.89 -9.40
N ILE A 93 -26.54 -8.91 -8.96
CA ILE A 93 -25.45 -8.28 -9.71
C ILE A 93 -25.38 -8.87 -11.12
N SER A 94 -25.35 -8.02 -12.15
CA SER A 94 -25.22 -8.50 -13.51
C SER A 94 -23.85 -9.17 -13.73
N ARG A 95 -23.78 -10.14 -14.64
CA ARG A 95 -22.52 -10.82 -14.99
C ARG A 95 -21.44 -9.83 -15.43
N ASP A 96 -21.85 -8.76 -16.11
CA ASP A 96 -20.94 -7.71 -16.58
C ASP A 96 -20.43 -6.85 -15.42
N ARG A 97 -21.31 -6.45 -14.48
CA ARG A 97 -20.89 -5.71 -13.29
C ARG A 97 -19.95 -6.53 -12.43
N PHE A 98 -20.25 -7.81 -12.21
CA PHE A 98 -19.35 -8.70 -11.48
C PHE A 98 -17.98 -8.81 -12.15
N SER A 99 -17.95 -9.03 -13.47
CA SER A 99 -16.70 -9.12 -14.24
C SER A 99 -15.90 -7.81 -14.20
N PHE A 100 -16.60 -6.67 -14.24
CA PHE A 100 -16.03 -5.34 -14.11
C PHE A 100 -15.36 -5.12 -12.75
N GLU A 101 -16.02 -5.47 -11.64
CA GLU A 101 -15.42 -5.37 -10.30
C GLU A 101 -14.14 -6.21 -10.19
N LYS A 102 -14.15 -7.44 -10.74
CA LYS A 102 -12.93 -8.27 -10.78
C LYS A 102 -11.83 -7.64 -11.63
N ALA A 103 -12.19 -6.94 -12.72
CA ALA A 103 -11.22 -6.23 -13.54
C ALA A 103 -10.62 -5.01 -12.81
N ARG A 104 -11.44 -4.23 -12.08
CA ARG A 104 -10.99 -3.11 -11.23
C ARG A 104 -9.95 -3.57 -10.22
N ILE A 105 -10.24 -4.62 -9.45
CA ILE A 105 -9.33 -5.15 -8.42
C ILE A 105 -7.98 -5.58 -9.03
N ARG A 106 -8.01 -6.30 -10.15
CA ARG A 106 -6.76 -6.70 -10.83
C ARG A 106 -5.99 -5.49 -11.36
N HIS A 107 -6.68 -4.47 -11.86
CA HIS A 107 -6.03 -3.29 -12.38
C HIS A 107 -5.44 -2.40 -11.27
N MET A 108 -6.10 -2.30 -10.11
CA MET A 108 -5.54 -1.67 -8.92
C MET A 108 -4.23 -2.34 -8.53
N LEU A 109 -4.20 -3.69 -8.48
CA LEU A 109 -2.96 -4.44 -8.22
C LEU A 109 -1.85 -4.09 -9.23
N LEU A 110 -2.15 -4.09 -10.53
CA LEU A 110 -1.17 -3.74 -11.58
C LEU A 110 -0.69 -2.28 -11.48
N SER A 111 -1.53 -1.40 -10.94
CA SER A 111 -1.22 0.01 -10.73
C SER A 111 -0.44 0.25 -9.43
N GLY A 112 -0.06 -0.80 -8.70
CA GLY A 112 0.58 -0.71 -7.38
C GLY A 112 -0.34 -0.05 -6.34
N CYS A 113 -1.65 -0.12 -6.54
CA CYS A 113 -2.64 0.38 -5.59
C CYS A 113 -3.01 -0.75 -4.62
N VAL A 114 -2.90 -0.49 -3.33
CA VAL A 114 -3.30 -1.43 -2.27
C VAL A 114 -4.81 -1.30 -2.11
N TYR A 115 -5.54 -2.33 -2.52
CA TYR A 115 -7.00 -2.33 -2.45
C TYR A 115 -7.50 -2.68 -1.04
N ILE A 116 -8.27 -1.79 -0.42
CA ILE A 116 -8.74 -1.90 0.96
C ILE A 116 -10.26 -1.68 0.99
N PRO A 117 -11.06 -2.74 0.76
CA PRO A 117 -12.50 -2.64 0.84
C PRO A 117 -12.95 -2.71 2.31
N PHE A 118 -13.78 -1.75 2.73
CA PHE A 118 -14.61 -1.86 3.91
C PHE A 118 -16.05 -2.07 3.50
N SER A 119 -16.81 -2.90 4.22
CA SER A 119 -18.27 -2.84 4.10
C SER A 119 -18.85 -1.71 4.93
N TRP A 120 -19.99 -1.16 4.48
CA TRP A 120 -20.74 -0.18 5.26
C TRP A 120 -21.06 -0.69 6.68
N ASP A 121 -21.49 -1.94 6.78
CA ASP A 121 -21.85 -2.58 8.06
C ASP A 121 -20.65 -2.71 9.00
N GLU A 122 -19.44 -2.98 8.48
CA GLU A 122 -18.23 -3.01 9.29
C GLU A 122 -17.86 -1.64 9.81
N LEU A 123 -17.94 -0.60 8.98
CA LEU A 123 -17.70 0.77 9.42
C LEU A 123 -18.73 1.20 10.49
N ASP A 124 -19.99 0.83 10.31
CA ASP A 124 -21.09 1.18 11.22
C ASP A 124 -21.00 0.45 12.57
N LYS A 125 -20.85 -0.88 12.55
CA LYS A 125 -20.99 -1.73 13.73
C LYS A 125 -19.66 -2.11 14.36
N LYS A 126 -18.57 -2.03 13.61
CA LYS A 126 -17.23 -2.53 14.00
C LYS A 126 -16.13 -1.49 13.72
N GLY A 127 -16.44 -0.19 13.86
CA GLY A 127 -15.50 0.90 13.58
C GLY A 127 -14.15 0.75 14.29
N LEU A 128 -14.11 0.27 15.53
CA LEU A 128 -12.84 0.00 16.23
C LEU A 128 -11.94 -1.00 15.50
N GLN A 129 -12.50 -2.10 14.97
CA GLN A 129 -11.73 -3.10 14.22
C GLN A 129 -11.21 -2.52 12.90
N CYS A 130 -12.01 -1.69 12.23
CA CYS A 130 -11.57 -0.97 11.04
C CYS A 130 -10.38 -0.04 11.35
N ARG A 131 -10.41 0.63 12.51
CA ARG A 131 -9.30 1.49 12.97
C ARG A 131 -8.05 0.68 13.29
N ASP A 132 -8.18 -0.44 13.99
CA ASP A 132 -7.06 -1.30 14.33
C ASP A 132 -6.37 -1.83 13.06
N PHE A 133 -7.15 -2.23 12.05
CA PHE A 133 -6.63 -2.61 10.74
C PHE A 133 -5.84 -1.48 10.07
N VAL A 134 -6.39 -0.26 10.01
CA VAL A 134 -5.69 0.90 9.41
C VAL A 134 -4.41 1.24 10.17
N CYS A 135 -4.42 1.15 11.51
CA CYS A 135 -3.22 1.34 12.32
C CYS A 135 -2.12 0.30 12.00
N GLU A 136 -2.49 -0.98 11.92
CA GLU A 136 -1.55 -2.05 11.60
C GLU A 136 -0.99 -1.90 10.17
N LEU A 137 -1.87 -1.58 9.21
CA LEU A 137 -1.48 -1.29 7.84
C LEU A 137 -0.45 -0.15 7.78
N LEU A 138 -0.71 0.98 8.44
CA LEU A 138 0.20 2.12 8.47
C LEU A 138 1.55 1.78 9.10
N ARG A 139 1.56 1.01 10.20
CA ARG A 139 2.81 0.55 10.83
C ARG A 139 3.65 -0.26 9.86
N GLY A 140 3.05 -1.25 9.19
CA GLY A 140 3.75 -2.07 8.21
C GLY A 140 4.41 -1.23 7.10
N TYR A 141 3.68 -0.28 6.52
CA TYR A 141 4.22 0.56 5.44
C TYR A 141 5.23 1.60 5.91
N ASN A 142 5.08 2.16 7.12
CA ASN A 142 6.07 3.06 7.71
C ASN A 142 7.38 2.33 8.00
N ASP A 143 7.32 1.11 8.53
CA ASP A 143 8.50 0.29 8.79
C ASP A 143 9.23 -0.04 7.49
N LEU A 144 8.50 -0.43 6.44
CA LEU A 144 9.05 -0.68 5.11
C LEU A 144 9.68 0.57 4.50
N ASN A 145 9.02 1.73 4.59
CA ASN A 145 9.54 2.97 4.04
C ASN A 145 10.82 3.42 4.78
N THR A 146 10.82 3.30 6.11
CA THR A 146 12.01 3.58 6.94
C THR A 146 13.16 2.68 6.54
N LEU A 147 12.93 1.36 6.47
CA LEU A 147 13.94 0.41 6.01
C LEU A 147 14.45 0.76 4.60
N ASN A 148 13.56 1.04 3.65
CA ASN A 148 13.92 1.41 2.28
C ASN A 148 14.79 2.68 2.20
N SER A 149 14.53 3.66 3.07
CA SER A 149 15.33 4.91 3.15
C SER A 149 16.75 4.67 3.66
N THR A 150 16.95 3.65 4.50
CA THR A 150 18.28 3.29 5.04
C THR A 150 19.12 2.40 4.13
N LEU A 151 18.51 1.81 3.09
CA LEU A 151 19.19 0.91 2.17
C LEU A 151 19.88 1.69 1.03
N THR A 152 21.15 1.38 0.83
CA THR A 152 21.91 1.85 -0.33
C THR A 152 21.43 1.15 -1.61
N PRO A 153 21.69 1.72 -2.80
CA PRO A 153 21.34 1.07 -4.07
C PRO A 153 21.92 -0.34 -4.23
N TYR A 154 23.15 -0.57 -3.74
CA TYR A 154 23.79 -1.88 -3.81
C TYR A 154 23.17 -2.91 -2.85
N GLU A 155 22.74 -2.46 -1.67
CA GLU A 155 22.00 -3.31 -0.74
C GLU A 155 20.65 -3.73 -1.31
N ARG A 156 19.90 -2.80 -1.94
CA ARG A 156 18.67 -3.13 -2.66
C ARG A 156 18.91 -4.15 -3.77
N GLU A 157 19.98 -3.98 -4.55
CA GLU A 157 20.30 -4.93 -5.61
C GLU A 157 20.74 -6.30 -5.07
N ALA A 158 21.44 -6.35 -3.93
CA ALA A 158 21.79 -7.60 -3.28
C ALA A 158 20.55 -8.37 -2.81
N ILE A 159 19.55 -7.67 -2.25
CA ILE A 159 18.27 -8.28 -1.86
C ILE A 159 17.52 -8.76 -3.11
N ARG A 160 17.45 -7.97 -4.19
CA ARG A 160 16.81 -8.37 -5.46
C ARG A 160 17.45 -9.63 -6.04
N CYS A 161 18.78 -9.69 -6.06
CA CYS A 161 19.54 -10.86 -6.46
C CYS A 161 19.15 -12.10 -5.64
N ALA A 162 19.08 -11.95 -4.31
CA ALA A 162 18.73 -13.04 -3.40
C ALA A 162 17.29 -13.54 -3.61
N LEU A 163 16.32 -12.65 -3.82
CA LEU A 163 14.92 -13.00 -4.08
C LEU A 163 14.77 -13.75 -5.42
N ASN A 164 15.47 -13.30 -6.47
CA ASN A 164 15.39 -13.90 -7.80
C ASN A 164 16.01 -15.31 -7.89
N LEU A 165 16.99 -15.62 -7.04
CA LEU A 165 17.69 -16.91 -7.08
C LEU A 165 16.87 -18.06 -6.49
N SER A 166 15.79 -17.79 -5.75
CA SER A 166 14.93 -18.79 -5.08
C SER A 166 15.71 -19.85 -4.26
N ARG A 167 16.92 -19.51 -3.82
CA ARG A 167 17.80 -20.32 -2.96
C ARG A 167 18.65 -19.39 -2.08
N PRO A 168 19.22 -19.88 -0.96
CA PRO A 168 20.18 -19.09 -0.19
C PRO A 168 21.32 -18.56 -1.07
N VAL A 169 21.59 -17.26 -0.96
CA VAL A 169 22.59 -16.56 -1.76
C VAL A 169 23.96 -16.68 -1.10
N SER A 170 25.00 -16.92 -1.89
CA SER A 170 26.39 -16.92 -1.41
C SER A 170 27.09 -15.59 -1.71
N VAL A 171 28.21 -15.32 -1.03
CA VAL A 171 29.07 -14.16 -1.34
C VAL A 171 29.49 -14.18 -2.82
N ARG A 172 29.72 -15.37 -3.40
CA ARG A 172 30.11 -15.52 -4.80
C ARG A 172 28.98 -15.09 -5.75
N ASP A 173 27.74 -15.44 -5.43
CA ASP A 173 26.57 -15.05 -6.22
C ASP A 173 26.42 -13.52 -6.23
N LEU A 174 26.55 -12.88 -5.05
CA LEU A 174 26.47 -11.43 -4.91
C LEU A 174 27.62 -10.70 -5.63
N CYS A 175 28.85 -11.19 -5.52
CA CYS A 175 29.99 -10.62 -6.27
C CYS A 175 29.73 -10.63 -7.79
N LYS A 176 29.16 -11.72 -8.31
CA LYS A 176 28.81 -11.84 -9.73
C LYS A 176 27.69 -10.89 -10.12
N SER A 177 26.61 -10.84 -9.33
CA SER A 177 25.45 -10.00 -9.61
C SER A 177 25.76 -8.51 -9.54
N LEU A 178 26.59 -8.11 -8.57
CA LEU A 178 26.89 -6.70 -8.30
C LEU A 178 28.12 -6.19 -9.08
N GLY A 179 28.92 -7.08 -9.66
CA GLY A 179 30.19 -6.73 -10.30
C GLY A 179 31.22 -6.12 -9.33
N ARG A 180 31.16 -6.49 -8.04
CA ARG A 180 32.01 -5.92 -6.98
C ARG A 180 32.96 -6.95 -6.38
N LYS A 181 34.10 -6.45 -5.86
CA LYS A 181 35.10 -7.27 -5.16
C LYS A 181 34.53 -7.82 -3.85
N LYS A 182 35.07 -8.97 -3.43
CA LYS A 182 34.65 -9.71 -2.23
C LYS A 182 34.63 -8.86 -0.96
N ASP A 183 35.61 -7.98 -0.77
CA ASP A 183 35.71 -7.15 0.45
C ASP A 183 34.55 -6.16 0.57
N TYR A 184 34.16 -5.54 -0.54
CA TYR A 184 33.01 -4.64 -0.59
C TYR A 184 31.71 -5.39 -0.31
N VAL A 185 31.52 -6.56 -0.95
CA VAL A 185 30.34 -7.40 -0.75
C VAL A 185 30.25 -7.90 0.69
N ASN A 186 31.36 -8.29 1.32
CA ASN A 186 31.36 -8.69 2.73
C ASN A 186 30.97 -7.54 3.67
N LYS A 187 31.46 -6.31 3.42
CA LYS A 187 31.07 -5.14 4.20
C LYS A 187 29.57 -4.85 4.06
N MET A 188 29.05 -4.92 2.84
CA MET A 188 27.62 -4.76 2.56
C MET A 188 26.78 -5.83 3.27
N ILE A 189 27.18 -7.10 3.19
CA ILE A 189 26.51 -8.20 3.89
C ILE A 189 26.49 -7.94 5.41
N GLY A 190 27.61 -7.45 5.98
CA GLY A 190 27.65 -7.04 7.39
C GLY A 190 26.58 -6.02 7.73
N SER A 191 26.45 -4.95 6.93
CA SER A 191 25.41 -3.95 7.11
C SER A 191 23.99 -4.51 6.95
N LEU A 192 23.77 -5.42 5.99
CA LEU A 192 22.47 -6.08 5.78
C LEU A 192 22.09 -7.03 6.92
N LEU A 193 23.07 -7.66 7.58
CA LEU A 193 22.85 -8.48 8.78
C LEU A 193 22.52 -7.60 9.99
N GLU A 194 23.24 -6.48 10.18
CA GLU A 194 22.96 -5.51 11.25
C GLU A 194 21.55 -4.92 11.11
N LYS A 195 21.11 -4.64 9.87
CA LYS A 195 19.75 -4.18 9.56
C LYS A 195 18.69 -5.28 9.64
N SER A 196 19.04 -6.52 10.01
CA SER A 196 18.14 -7.69 10.06
C SER A 196 17.43 -7.99 8.72
N VAL A 197 18.00 -7.55 7.61
CA VAL A 197 17.49 -7.75 6.25
C VAL A 197 17.95 -9.11 5.70
N PHE A 198 19.20 -9.50 6.00
CA PHE A 198 19.71 -10.83 5.71
C PHE A 198 19.74 -11.67 6.98
N GLN A 199 19.59 -12.99 6.81
CA GLN A 199 19.75 -13.99 7.85
C GLN A 199 20.69 -15.09 7.37
N LEU A 200 21.51 -15.61 8.28
CA LEU A 200 22.40 -16.74 8.01
C LEU A 200 21.62 -18.05 8.02
N THR A 201 21.73 -18.85 6.98
CA THR A 201 21.09 -20.18 6.90
C THR A 201 21.90 -21.28 7.58
N ASN A 202 23.22 -21.11 7.70
CA ASN A 202 24.10 -22.11 8.29
C ASN A 202 25.18 -21.47 9.17
N VAL A 203 25.08 -21.69 10.48
CA VAL A 203 26.06 -21.23 11.49
C VAL A 203 27.27 -22.17 11.58
N ALA A 204 27.12 -23.44 11.14
CA ALA A 204 28.09 -24.51 11.39
C ALA A 204 29.34 -24.52 10.50
N TYR A 205 29.26 -24.02 9.25
CA TYR A 205 30.38 -24.13 8.29
C TYR A 205 30.99 -22.75 7.97
N LYS A 206 32.10 -22.42 8.64
CA LYS A 206 32.88 -21.17 8.45
C LYS A 206 33.26 -20.85 7.00
N ARG A 207 33.31 -21.83 6.08
CA ARG A 207 33.80 -21.66 4.71
C ARG A 207 32.73 -21.32 3.65
N ASN A 208 31.45 -21.67 3.86
CA ASN A 208 30.38 -21.47 2.86
C ASN A 208 29.14 -20.82 3.50
N ARG A 209 29.29 -19.59 4.01
CA ARG A 209 28.15 -18.80 4.50
C ARG A 209 27.18 -18.51 3.35
N THR A 210 25.93 -18.87 3.57
CA THR A 210 24.82 -18.53 2.68
C THR A 210 23.79 -17.72 3.47
N PHE A 211 23.06 -16.88 2.75
CA PHE A 211 22.17 -15.87 3.31
C PHE A 211 20.79 -15.99 2.68
N ILE A 212 19.76 -15.74 3.45
CA ILE A 212 18.38 -15.57 2.97
C ILE A 212 17.89 -14.17 3.35
N VAL A 213 16.98 -13.63 2.56
CA VAL A 213 16.28 -12.39 2.90
C VAL A 213 15.28 -12.70 4.01
N SER A 214 15.25 -11.90 5.07
CA SER A 214 14.25 -12.04 6.12
C SER A 214 12.85 -11.76 5.57
N GLN A 215 11.82 -12.40 6.12
CA GLN A 215 10.44 -12.26 5.62
C GLN A 215 9.99 -10.79 5.57
N ASN A 216 10.37 -9.99 6.58
CA ASN A 216 10.08 -8.56 6.67
C ASN A 216 10.76 -7.72 5.58
N ALA A 217 11.84 -8.23 4.98
CA ALA A 217 12.58 -7.55 3.93
C ALA A 217 12.16 -7.97 2.51
N VAL A 218 11.33 -9.01 2.37
CA VAL A 218 10.80 -9.44 1.06
C VAL A 218 9.91 -8.36 0.46
N ASP A 219 9.17 -7.63 1.31
CA ASP A 219 8.23 -6.58 0.89
C ASP A 219 8.92 -5.24 0.57
N LEU A 220 10.25 -5.13 0.76
CA LEU A 220 11.01 -3.91 0.43
C LEU A 220 11.23 -3.70 -1.08
N ILE A 221 11.09 -4.74 -1.89
CA ILE A 221 11.45 -4.75 -3.33
C ILE A 221 10.23 -4.96 -4.25
N ARG A 222 9.03 -5.07 -3.67
CA ARG A 222 7.78 -5.17 -4.44
C ARG A 222 7.24 -3.81 -4.82
#